data_AF-A0A9Q0Q0F9-F1
#
_entry.id   AF-A0A9Q0Q0F9-F1
#
_cell.length_a   1.000
_cell.length_b   1.000
_cell.length_c   1.000
_cell.angle_alpha   90.00
_cell.angle_beta   90.00
_cell.angle_gamma   90.00
#
_symmetry.space_group_name_H-M   'P 1'
#
loop_
_entity.id
_entity.type
_entity.pdbx_description
1 polymer ?
#
loop_
_entity_poly.entity_id
_entity_poly.type
_entity_poly.pdbx_seq_one_letter_code
_entity_poly.pdbx_strand_id
1 'polypeptide(L)'
;MSFYEKFPLMSKSNRLLMLLSKAGEENEIDMADIPGGPKAFEICAKFCYGMIVTLNAYNVVIARCAAEYLEMTEDVDRGNLIFKIEVFLNSSIFRSWKDSIIVLQTTKSVLPWSEDLKIVGSCIDSIASKTSVDPGSITWSYTYNRKLSVPDKIAEEGMNFRDKIDSVPMDWWVEDICELDIDLYKRVMITVKSKGRMDGKVIGEALKTYAVRWLPDSFDESISDALTWRYKYLVETLICLLPQDKAVGCSCSFLLKLLKFAILVGIDDSAREYLVKRISLKLHEASVKDLLIPARPPQNTLYDVELIQCIVGRSLMHGKYNQDVKHKENGDFILGHEHGTLMNIGKLVDGYLAEIAYDPNLTICSFVDLSRSIPVSARPIHDGLYKAIDIYLKEHLSLTKAEKKKICGLMDVKKLTTDASTHAAQNELLPLRVVVQVLFFEQVRAASGVHALNNNARDTSNSTTNTDEEWEKTAADGNKSLMKQMSRTKIKDEDFQTNGELLKKNSKSTKNGAQLLPSRSKRIFDRLWVVGRGHVENRSSETSGSSQSPTGDASPLVHLQDKVGIPSPRERV
;
A
#
# COMPACT_ATOMS: atom_id res chain seq x y z
N MET A 1 -38.41 -7.77 -45.20
CA MET A 1 -39.13 -6.53 -44.82
C MET A 1 -39.65 -5.82 -46.07
N SER A 2 -40.91 -5.37 -46.04
CA SER A 2 -41.50 -4.53 -47.09
C SER A 2 -40.88 -3.12 -47.10
N PHE A 3 -41.01 -2.35 -48.19
CA PHE A 3 -40.44 -1.00 -48.30
C PHE A 3 -40.89 -0.06 -47.16
N TYR A 4 -42.13 -0.18 -46.71
CA TYR A 4 -42.69 0.59 -45.59
C TYR A 4 -42.05 0.26 -44.23
N GLU A 5 -41.60 -0.98 -44.05
CA GLU A 5 -40.84 -1.39 -42.86
C GLU A 5 -39.38 -0.92 -42.94
N LYS A 6 -38.80 -0.85 -44.14
CA LYS A 6 -37.41 -0.38 -44.35
C LYS A 6 -37.28 1.15 -44.23
N PHE A 7 -38.33 1.91 -44.55
CA PHE A 7 -38.29 3.37 -44.63
C PHE A 7 -37.85 4.09 -43.33
N PRO A 8 -38.38 3.75 -42.13
CA PRO A 8 -37.96 4.41 -40.90
C PRO A 8 -36.45 4.29 -40.63
N LEU A 9 -35.87 3.11 -40.91
CA LEU A 9 -34.44 2.86 -40.77
C LEU A 9 -33.61 3.70 -41.76
N MET A 10 -34.02 3.75 -43.03
CA MET A 10 -33.35 4.53 -44.08
C MET A 10 -33.43 6.05 -43.82
N SER A 11 -34.54 6.52 -43.25
CA SER A 11 -34.76 7.95 -43.02
C SER A 11 -33.88 8.57 -41.93
N LYS A 12 -33.29 7.75 -41.06
CA LYS A 12 -32.49 8.20 -39.90
C LYS A 12 -31.04 7.72 -39.90
N SER A 13 -30.67 6.80 -40.80
CA SER A 13 -29.32 6.23 -40.89
C SER A 13 -28.81 6.27 -42.33
N ASN A 14 -27.75 7.07 -42.54
CA ASN A 14 -27.11 7.18 -43.85
C ASN A 14 -26.43 5.85 -44.26
N ARG A 15 -25.82 5.15 -43.32
CA ARG A 15 -25.20 3.85 -43.61
C ARG A 15 -26.22 2.79 -44.02
N LEU A 16 -27.37 2.71 -43.34
CA LEU A 16 -28.42 1.76 -43.74
C LEU A 16 -29.01 2.12 -45.10
N LEU A 17 -29.19 3.42 -45.39
CA LEU A 17 -29.59 3.89 -46.72
C LEU A 17 -28.58 3.43 -47.80
N MET A 18 -27.28 3.55 -47.53
CA MET A 18 -26.22 3.12 -48.44
C MET A 18 -26.11 1.60 -48.59
N LEU A 19 -26.35 0.82 -47.53
CA LEU A 19 -26.33 -0.64 -47.59
C LEU A 19 -27.57 -1.17 -48.32
N LEU A 20 -28.75 -0.61 -48.05
CA LEU A 20 -30.01 -1.01 -48.70
C LEU A 20 -30.05 -0.63 -50.19
N SER A 21 -29.41 0.47 -50.59
CA SER A 21 -29.28 0.82 -52.01
C SER A 21 -28.31 -0.08 -52.77
N LYS A 22 -27.32 -0.67 -52.10
CA LYS A 22 -26.37 -1.62 -52.70
C LYS A 22 -26.89 -3.06 -52.73
N ALA A 23 -27.72 -3.46 -51.76
CA ALA A 23 -28.21 -4.83 -51.62
C ALA A 23 -29.28 -5.23 -52.66
N GLY A 24 -29.86 -4.29 -53.42
CA GLY A 24 -30.81 -4.61 -54.50
C GLY A 24 -32.02 -5.42 -54.03
N GLU A 25 -32.22 -6.62 -54.59
CA GLU A 25 -33.31 -7.56 -54.24
C GLU A 25 -32.98 -8.51 -53.07
N GLU A 26 -31.75 -8.50 -52.56
CA GLU A 26 -31.40 -9.32 -51.40
C GLU A 26 -32.11 -8.78 -50.15
N ASN A 27 -32.83 -9.66 -49.45
CA ASN A 27 -33.65 -9.31 -48.30
C ASN A 27 -32.89 -9.32 -46.96
N GLU A 28 -31.61 -9.64 -46.98
CA GLU A 28 -30.76 -9.80 -45.80
C GLU A 28 -29.55 -8.87 -45.91
N ILE A 29 -29.28 -8.13 -44.83
CA ILE A 29 -28.08 -7.31 -44.69
C ILE A 29 -27.32 -7.84 -43.50
N ASP A 30 -26.11 -8.32 -43.74
CA ASP A 30 -25.20 -8.72 -42.67
C ASP A 30 -24.51 -7.50 -42.06
N MET A 31 -24.58 -7.41 -40.73
CA MET A 31 -23.96 -6.36 -39.91
C MET A 31 -23.25 -6.98 -38.71
N ALA A 32 -22.37 -7.94 -38.97
CA ALA A 32 -21.58 -8.61 -37.94
C ALA A 32 -20.73 -7.65 -37.09
N ASP A 33 -20.35 -6.49 -37.63
CA ASP A 33 -19.38 -5.57 -37.03
C ASP A 33 -20.00 -4.42 -36.20
N ILE A 34 -21.31 -4.45 -35.94
CA ILE A 34 -21.94 -3.35 -35.20
C ILE A 34 -21.42 -3.29 -33.74
N PRO A 35 -20.85 -2.15 -33.30
CA PRO A 35 -20.34 -2.04 -31.93
C PRO A 35 -21.47 -2.17 -30.91
N GLY A 36 -21.23 -2.99 -29.88
CA GLY A 36 -22.25 -3.30 -28.86
C GLY A 36 -23.28 -4.35 -29.28
N GLY A 37 -23.17 -4.88 -30.51
CA GLY A 37 -23.94 -6.03 -30.98
C GLY A 37 -25.45 -5.77 -31.11
N PRO A 38 -26.26 -6.85 -31.10
CA PRO A 38 -27.70 -6.77 -31.36
C PRO A 38 -28.46 -5.84 -30.41
N LYS A 39 -28.04 -5.76 -29.15
CA LYS A 39 -28.67 -4.87 -28.15
C LYS A 39 -28.51 -3.40 -28.50
N ALA A 40 -27.36 -3.02 -29.05
CA ALA A 40 -27.12 -1.65 -29.50
C ALA A 40 -27.91 -1.33 -30.77
N PHE A 41 -27.97 -2.29 -31.71
CA PHE A 41 -28.80 -2.17 -32.90
C PHE A 41 -30.28 -2.01 -32.56
N GLU A 42 -30.80 -2.80 -31.62
CA GLU A 42 -32.20 -2.73 -31.18
C GLU A 42 -32.55 -1.32 -30.67
N ILE A 43 -31.64 -0.67 -29.94
CA ILE A 43 -31.80 0.71 -29.47
C ILE A 43 -31.91 1.68 -30.66
N CYS A 44 -30.99 1.58 -31.62
CA CYS A 44 -31.00 2.42 -32.82
C CYS A 44 -32.26 2.18 -33.67
N ALA A 45 -32.65 0.92 -33.86
CA ALA A 45 -33.84 0.56 -34.61
C ALA A 45 -35.12 1.11 -33.95
N LYS A 46 -35.28 0.91 -32.63
CA LYS A 46 -36.42 1.48 -31.87
C LYS A 46 -36.53 2.99 -32.07
N PHE A 47 -35.41 3.71 -32.05
CA PHE A 47 -35.37 5.13 -32.33
C PHE A 47 -35.87 5.45 -33.75
N CYS A 48 -35.38 4.73 -34.77
CA CYS A 48 -35.79 4.93 -36.16
C CYS A 48 -37.30 4.76 -36.35
N TYR A 49 -37.92 3.79 -35.65
CA TYR A 49 -39.36 3.57 -35.67
C TYR A 49 -40.17 4.53 -34.78
N GLY A 50 -39.53 5.55 -34.19
CA GLY A 50 -40.20 6.53 -33.32
C GLY A 50 -40.62 5.98 -31.95
N MET A 51 -40.08 4.83 -31.54
CA MET A 51 -40.33 4.26 -30.21
C MET A 51 -39.51 5.00 -29.16
N ILE A 52 -40.01 5.00 -27.91
CA ILE A 52 -39.28 5.58 -26.78
C ILE A 52 -38.06 4.69 -26.46
N VAL A 53 -36.88 5.30 -26.49
CA VAL A 53 -35.62 4.67 -26.11
C VAL A 53 -35.22 5.15 -24.71
N THR A 54 -35.04 4.22 -23.78
CA THR A 54 -34.54 4.50 -22.43
C THR A 54 -33.03 4.35 -22.38
N LEU A 55 -32.32 5.48 -22.27
CA LEU A 55 -30.87 5.51 -22.09
C LEU A 55 -30.51 5.58 -20.60
N ASN A 56 -29.47 4.86 -20.21
CA ASN A 56 -28.91 4.86 -18.85
C ASN A 56 -27.40 4.60 -18.92
N ALA A 57 -26.73 4.62 -17.76
CA ALA A 57 -25.28 4.44 -17.67
C ALA A 57 -24.77 3.10 -18.22
N TYR A 58 -25.61 2.06 -18.30
CA TYR A 58 -25.21 0.73 -18.76
C TYR A 58 -25.30 0.54 -20.28
N ASN A 59 -26.19 1.30 -20.95
CA ASN A 59 -26.45 1.12 -22.39
C ASN A 59 -26.08 2.33 -23.26
N VAL A 60 -25.81 3.49 -22.67
CA VAL A 60 -25.56 4.72 -23.43
C VAL A 60 -24.31 4.64 -24.31
N VAL A 61 -23.26 3.95 -23.86
CA VAL A 61 -22.00 3.83 -24.63
C VAL A 61 -22.22 2.98 -25.88
N ILE A 62 -22.81 1.79 -25.73
CA ILE A 62 -23.08 0.91 -26.87
C ILE A 62 -24.03 1.58 -27.87
N ALA A 63 -25.02 2.33 -27.38
CA ALA A 63 -25.93 3.09 -28.23
C ALA A 63 -25.19 4.22 -28.98
N ARG A 64 -24.27 4.94 -28.31
CA ARG A 64 -23.48 6.01 -28.94
C ARG A 64 -22.56 5.48 -30.03
N CYS A 65 -21.91 4.34 -29.80
CA CYS A 65 -21.03 3.69 -30.78
C CYS A 65 -21.83 3.13 -31.96
N ALA A 66 -22.97 2.47 -31.72
CA ALA A 66 -23.83 1.97 -32.79
C ALA A 66 -24.44 3.11 -33.61
N ALA A 67 -24.87 4.19 -32.97
CA ALA A 67 -25.38 5.37 -33.68
C ALA A 67 -24.31 6.03 -34.57
N GLU A 68 -23.04 6.07 -34.10
CA GLU A 68 -21.90 6.49 -34.94
C GLU A 68 -21.71 5.57 -36.13
N TYR A 69 -21.65 4.25 -35.88
CA TYR A 69 -21.47 3.26 -36.93
C TYR A 69 -22.55 3.39 -38.01
N LEU A 70 -23.80 3.63 -37.60
CA LEU A 70 -24.96 3.79 -38.48
C LEU A 70 -25.08 5.21 -39.09
N GLU A 71 -24.16 6.13 -38.78
CA GLU A 71 -24.16 7.51 -39.27
C GLU A 71 -25.50 8.23 -38.98
N MET A 72 -26.00 8.10 -37.75
CA MET A 72 -27.24 8.73 -37.29
C MET A 72 -27.01 10.18 -36.82
N THR A 73 -26.51 11.02 -37.73
CA THR A 73 -26.11 12.41 -37.47
C THR A 73 -27.26 13.40 -37.65
N GLU A 74 -27.07 14.64 -37.21
CA GLU A 74 -28.04 15.73 -37.41
C GLU A 74 -28.20 16.14 -38.88
N ASP A 75 -27.23 15.83 -39.73
CA ASP A 75 -27.28 16.09 -41.17
C ASP A 75 -28.35 15.24 -41.87
N VAL A 76 -28.60 14.03 -41.34
CA VAL A 76 -29.62 13.11 -41.84
C VAL A 76 -31.00 13.51 -41.33
N ASP A 77 -31.11 13.84 -40.04
CA ASP A 77 -32.36 14.21 -39.40
C ASP A 77 -32.13 15.15 -38.21
N ARG A 78 -32.96 16.18 -38.06
CA ARG A 78 -32.78 17.13 -36.94
C ARG A 78 -33.04 16.45 -35.60
N GLY A 79 -32.09 16.57 -34.67
CA GLY A 79 -32.18 15.91 -33.37
C GLY A 79 -32.14 14.37 -33.47
N ASN A 80 -31.34 13.85 -34.41
CA ASN A 80 -31.08 12.43 -34.55
C ASN A 80 -30.41 11.83 -33.29
N LEU A 81 -30.25 10.52 -33.27
CA LEU A 81 -29.87 9.76 -32.09
C LEU A 81 -28.51 10.19 -31.51
N ILE A 82 -27.50 10.48 -32.34
CA ILE A 82 -26.18 10.92 -31.85
C ILE A 82 -26.31 12.19 -31.01
N PHE A 83 -26.99 13.22 -31.53
CA PHE A 83 -27.19 14.48 -30.82
C PHE A 83 -27.92 14.29 -29.49
N LYS A 84 -29.00 13.50 -29.50
CA LYS A 84 -29.77 13.22 -28.27
C LYS A 84 -28.93 12.48 -27.22
N ILE A 85 -28.10 11.53 -27.65
CA ILE A 85 -27.18 10.83 -26.74
C ILE A 85 -26.13 11.79 -26.19
N GLU A 86 -25.56 12.67 -27.01
CA GLU A 86 -24.57 13.65 -26.56
C GLU A 86 -25.14 14.65 -25.56
N VAL A 87 -26.37 15.11 -25.78
CA VAL A 87 -27.10 15.94 -24.81
C VAL A 87 -27.30 15.18 -23.50
N PHE A 88 -27.72 13.90 -23.55
CA PHE A 88 -27.90 13.08 -22.36
C PHE A 88 -26.59 12.82 -21.59
N LEU A 89 -25.51 12.51 -22.30
CA LEU A 89 -24.18 12.33 -21.72
C LEU A 89 -23.72 13.59 -20.97
N ASN A 90 -23.82 14.76 -21.59
CA ASN A 90 -23.35 16.02 -21.02
C ASN A 90 -24.25 16.57 -19.91
N SER A 91 -25.57 16.42 -20.04
CA SER A 91 -26.53 16.98 -19.08
C SER A 91 -26.74 16.08 -17.86
N SER A 92 -26.65 14.76 -18.02
CA SER A 92 -27.04 13.79 -16.99
C SER A 92 -25.85 12.95 -16.52
N ILE A 93 -25.28 12.12 -17.41
CA ILE A 93 -24.24 11.14 -17.06
C ILE A 93 -23.01 11.82 -16.47
N PHE A 94 -22.43 12.79 -17.19
CA PHE A 94 -21.23 13.51 -16.74
C PHE A 94 -21.51 14.46 -15.59
N ARG A 95 -22.76 14.67 -15.18
CA ARG A 95 -23.10 15.42 -13.96
C ARG A 95 -23.31 14.53 -12.75
N SER A 96 -23.67 13.27 -12.96
CA SER A 96 -23.75 12.24 -11.93
C SER A 96 -22.38 11.62 -11.64
N TRP A 97 -22.09 11.33 -10.38
CA TRP A 97 -20.85 10.62 -10.01
C TRP A 97 -20.90 9.15 -10.40
N LYS A 98 -21.91 8.44 -9.90
CA LYS A 98 -22.05 7.00 -10.09
C LYS A 98 -22.19 6.65 -11.55
N ASP A 99 -22.99 7.41 -12.29
CA ASP A 99 -23.18 7.14 -13.71
C ASP A 99 -21.90 7.38 -14.52
N SER A 100 -21.07 8.37 -14.16
CA SER A 100 -19.78 8.58 -14.82
C SER A 100 -18.83 7.39 -14.61
N ILE A 101 -18.83 6.77 -13.43
CA ILE A 101 -18.03 5.58 -13.12
C ILE A 101 -18.55 4.35 -13.86
N ILE A 102 -19.87 4.12 -13.83
CA ILE A 102 -20.51 3.00 -14.51
C ILE A 102 -20.26 3.10 -16.02
N VAL A 103 -20.48 4.29 -16.62
CA VAL A 103 -20.22 4.52 -18.04
C VAL A 103 -18.75 4.22 -18.35
N LEU A 104 -17.80 4.73 -17.54
CA LEU A 104 -16.38 4.44 -17.72
C LEU A 104 -16.09 2.92 -17.73
N GLN A 105 -16.69 2.14 -16.83
CA GLN A 105 -16.54 0.68 -16.80
C GLN A 105 -17.09 0.00 -18.06
N THR A 106 -18.22 0.47 -18.60
CA THR A 106 -18.84 -0.13 -19.79
C THR A 106 -18.07 0.13 -21.09
N THR A 107 -17.24 1.17 -21.14
CA THR A 107 -16.47 1.55 -22.34
C THR A 107 -15.55 0.46 -22.87
N LYS A 108 -15.06 -0.42 -21.99
CA LYS A 108 -14.16 -1.52 -22.33
C LYS A 108 -14.76 -2.50 -23.33
N SER A 109 -16.08 -2.69 -23.29
CA SER A 109 -16.79 -3.65 -24.14
C SER A 109 -16.85 -3.25 -25.62
N VAL A 110 -16.54 -1.99 -25.94
CA VAL A 110 -16.68 -1.40 -27.28
C VAL A 110 -15.42 -0.63 -27.71
N LEU A 111 -14.25 -0.99 -27.19
CA LEU A 111 -12.99 -0.46 -27.71
C LEU A 111 -12.77 -0.92 -29.17
N PRO A 112 -12.22 -0.07 -30.07
CA PRO A 112 -11.68 1.27 -29.82
C PRO A 112 -12.70 2.42 -29.88
N TRP A 113 -13.95 2.17 -30.31
CA TRP A 113 -14.97 3.20 -30.56
C TRP A 113 -15.16 4.18 -29.40
N SER A 114 -15.16 3.70 -28.16
CA SER A 114 -15.34 4.54 -26.97
C SER A 114 -14.18 5.54 -26.72
N GLU A 115 -12.97 5.24 -27.19
CA GLU A 115 -11.83 6.16 -27.15
C GLU A 115 -11.90 7.18 -28.30
N ASP A 116 -12.19 6.72 -29.51
CA ASP A 116 -12.26 7.57 -30.70
C ASP A 116 -13.37 8.63 -30.56
N LEU A 117 -14.49 8.23 -29.95
CA LEU A 117 -15.61 9.10 -29.59
C LEU A 117 -15.38 9.93 -28.32
N LYS A 118 -14.19 9.83 -27.70
CA LYS A 118 -13.74 10.59 -26.51
C LYS A 118 -14.61 10.39 -25.26
N ILE A 119 -15.47 9.37 -25.23
CA ILE A 119 -16.35 9.06 -24.09
C ILE A 119 -15.52 8.75 -22.85
N VAL A 120 -14.46 7.96 -23.01
CA VAL A 120 -13.55 7.60 -21.93
C VAL A 120 -12.91 8.84 -21.29
N GLY A 121 -12.37 9.74 -22.12
CA GLY A 121 -11.76 10.99 -21.67
C GLY A 121 -12.74 11.87 -20.89
N SER A 122 -13.95 12.08 -21.44
CA SER A 122 -14.99 12.89 -20.79
C SER A 122 -15.43 12.30 -19.44
N CYS A 123 -15.53 10.97 -19.31
CA CYS A 123 -15.82 10.32 -18.03
C CYS A 123 -14.70 10.57 -17.00
N ILE A 124 -13.43 10.39 -17.41
CA ILE A 124 -12.27 10.60 -16.55
C ILE A 124 -12.21 12.06 -16.08
N ASP A 125 -12.42 13.02 -16.99
CA ASP A 125 -12.40 14.45 -16.67
C ASP A 125 -13.52 14.84 -15.71
N SER A 126 -14.70 14.24 -15.88
CA SER A 126 -15.85 14.41 -15.00
C SER A 126 -15.62 13.81 -13.61
N ILE A 127 -15.06 12.61 -13.52
CA ILE A 127 -14.70 11.98 -12.25
C ILE A 127 -13.66 12.86 -11.54
N ALA A 128 -12.59 13.24 -12.24
CA ALA A 128 -11.52 14.05 -11.65
C ALA A 128 -11.96 15.47 -11.27
N SER A 129 -12.98 16.04 -11.94
CA SER A 129 -13.51 17.36 -11.54
C SER A 129 -14.32 17.25 -10.26
N LYS A 130 -15.11 16.18 -10.11
CA LYS A 130 -15.91 15.90 -8.91
C LYS A 130 -15.07 15.56 -7.69
N THR A 131 -13.98 14.81 -7.84
CA THR A 131 -13.07 14.54 -6.71
C THR A 131 -12.50 15.84 -6.14
N SER A 132 -12.31 16.86 -6.98
CA SER A 132 -11.77 18.18 -6.63
C SER A 132 -12.75 19.14 -5.95
N VAL A 133 -13.98 18.72 -5.70
CA VAL A 133 -15.01 19.54 -5.05
C VAL A 133 -14.83 19.49 -3.53
N ASP A 134 -15.01 20.63 -2.86
CA ASP A 134 -14.91 20.70 -1.41
C ASP A 134 -15.96 19.76 -0.76
N PRO A 135 -15.56 18.89 0.19
CA PRO A 135 -16.48 17.92 0.78
C PRO A 135 -17.74 18.54 1.42
N GLY A 136 -17.66 19.77 1.92
CA GLY A 136 -18.83 20.48 2.48
C GLY A 136 -19.89 20.83 1.45
N SER A 137 -19.56 20.81 0.16
CA SER A 137 -20.47 21.12 -0.96
C SER A 137 -21.02 19.89 -1.69
N ILE A 138 -20.72 18.69 -1.18
CA ILE A 138 -21.13 17.44 -1.82
C ILE A 138 -22.59 17.14 -1.50
N THR A 139 -23.40 17.13 -2.56
CA THR A 139 -24.86 16.91 -2.51
C THR A 139 -25.30 15.59 -3.12
N TRP A 140 -24.35 14.79 -3.58
CA TRP A 140 -24.60 13.60 -4.41
C TRP A 140 -24.16 12.32 -3.69
N SER A 141 -24.71 11.18 -4.10
CA SER A 141 -24.52 9.89 -3.41
C SER A 141 -23.16 9.25 -3.66
N TYR A 142 -22.48 8.83 -2.59
CA TYR A 142 -21.19 8.13 -2.62
C TYR A 142 -21.23 6.86 -1.75
N THR A 143 -20.36 5.89 -2.02
CA THR A 143 -20.18 4.72 -1.15
C THR A 143 -19.10 5.01 -0.12
N TYR A 144 -19.40 4.78 1.16
CA TYR A 144 -18.41 4.88 2.24
C TYR A 144 -18.66 3.81 3.30
N ASN A 145 -17.85 2.74 3.29
CA ASN A 145 -17.93 1.58 4.17
C ASN A 145 -16.61 1.36 4.92
N ARG A 146 -16.01 2.42 5.47
CA ARG A 146 -14.77 2.27 6.24
C ARG A 146 -15.01 1.63 7.61
N LYS A 147 -15.24 0.31 7.61
CA LYS A 147 -14.98 -0.62 8.72
C LYS A 147 -13.66 -1.39 8.53
N LEU A 148 -12.86 -1.08 7.50
CA LEU A 148 -11.67 -1.87 7.11
C LEU A 148 -10.34 -1.41 7.73
N SER A 149 -10.35 -0.60 8.81
CA SER A 149 -9.11 -0.11 9.43
C SER A 149 -9.06 -0.15 10.95
N VAL A 150 -9.74 -1.10 11.59
CA VAL A 150 -9.53 -1.42 13.01
C VAL A 150 -9.46 -2.94 13.14
N PRO A 151 -8.30 -3.53 13.53
CA PRO A 151 -8.28 -4.91 13.99
C PRO A 151 -9.14 -5.00 15.26
N ASP A 152 -10.09 -5.92 15.24
CA ASP A 152 -11.05 -6.25 16.29
C ASP A 152 -10.57 -5.94 17.72
N LYS A 153 -11.08 -4.86 18.31
CA LYS A 153 -11.43 -4.88 19.73
C LYS A 153 -12.89 -5.29 19.79
N ILE A 154 -13.12 -6.56 20.13
CA ILE A 154 -14.43 -7.05 20.55
C ILE A 154 -14.82 -6.23 21.78
N ALA A 155 -15.71 -5.26 21.58
CA ALA A 155 -16.51 -4.68 22.64
C ALA A 155 -17.90 -5.28 22.47
N GLU A 156 -18.23 -6.23 23.34
CA GLU A 156 -19.62 -6.47 23.70
C GLU A 156 -20.19 -5.21 24.34
N GLU A 157 -21.50 -5.05 24.14
CA GLU A 157 -22.41 -4.09 24.78
C GLU A 157 -22.50 -2.66 24.21
N GLY A 158 -23.72 -2.34 23.76
CA GLY A 158 -24.22 -0.98 23.68
C GLY A 158 -24.48 -0.48 22.27
N MET A 159 -25.71 -0.68 21.78
CA MET A 159 -26.27 0.11 20.69
C MET A 159 -25.95 1.60 20.88
N ASN A 160 -25.14 2.19 20.00
CA ASN A 160 -25.12 3.61 19.63
C ASN A 160 -24.29 3.81 18.33
N PHE A 161 -24.58 3.03 17.28
CA PHE A 161 -23.99 3.26 15.95
C PHE A 161 -24.78 4.33 15.18
N ARG A 162 -24.76 5.57 15.67
CA ARG A 162 -25.12 6.75 14.86
C ARG A 162 -24.59 8.05 15.44
N ASP A 163 -23.32 8.06 15.83
CA ASP A 163 -22.63 9.32 16.05
C ASP A 163 -22.42 10.01 14.69
N LYS A 164 -23.22 11.06 14.48
CA LYS A 164 -23.13 12.13 13.48
C LYS A 164 -21.85 12.13 12.62
N ILE A 165 -21.99 11.70 11.37
CA ILE A 165 -21.12 12.19 10.29
C ILE A 165 -21.71 13.55 9.87
N ASP A 166 -21.42 14.62 10.63
CA ASP A 166 -21.90 15.98 10.31
C ASP A 166 -21.12 16.58 9.11
N SER A 167 -20.05 15.93 8.62
CA SER A 167 -19.29 16.37 7.44
C SER A 167 -18.84 15.19 6.56
N VAL A 168 -18.89 15.38 5.24
CA VAL A 168 -18.44 14.40 4.25
C VAL A 168 -16.92 14.16 4.41
N PRO A 169 -16.44 12.91 4.56
CA PRO A 169 -15.01 12.61 4.69
C PRO A 169 -14.21 13.07 3.48
N MET A 170 -12.97 13.53 3.65
CA MET A 170 -12.10 13.99 2.54
C MET A 170 -11.82 12.91 1.48
N ASP A 171 -11.98 11.64 1.83
CA ASP A 171 -11.72 10.47 1.00
C ASP A 171 -13.01 9.72 0.58
N TRP A 172 -14.16 10.40 0.62
CA TRP A 172 -15.48 9.88 0.26
C TRP A 172 -15.53 9.15 -1.11
N TRP A 173 -14.65 9.52 -2.05
CA TRP A 173 -14.61 8.98 -3.41
C TRP A 173 -13.81 7.68 -3.57
N VAL A 174 -12.98 7.35 -2.58
CA VAL A 174 -11.93 6.35 -2.75
C VAL A 174 -12.49 4.97 -3.06
N GLU A 175 -13.52 4.53 -2.33
CA GLU A 175 -14.09 3.18 -2.49
C GLU A 175 -14.67 2.97 -3.89
N ASP A 176 -15.35 3.98 -4.42
CA ASP A 176 -16.00 3.92 -5.73
C ASP A 176 -14.98 3.84 -6.87
N ILE A 177 -13.89 4.63 -6.80
CA ILE A 177 -12.83 4.55 -7.82
C ILE A 177 -12.08 3.21 -7.72
N CYS A 178 -12.00 2.60 -6.54
CA CYS A 178 -11.33 1.30 -6.36
C CYS A 178 -12.03 0.12 -7.05
N GLU A 179 -13.26 0.31 -7.55
CA GLU A 179 -13.97 -0.70 -8.36
C GLU A 179 -13.50 -0.74 -9.82
N LEU A 180 -12.76 0.28 -10.27
CA LEU A 180 -12.20 0.31 -11.62
C LEU A 180 -11.10 -0.74 -11.79
N ASP A 181 -10.99 -1.28 -13.01
CA ASP A 181 -9.81 -2.07 -13.36
C ASP A 181 -8.55 -1.21 -13.39
N ILE A 182 -7.38 -1.85 -13.34
CA ILE A 182 -6.09 -1.18 -13.16
C ILE A 182 -5.79 -0.12 -14.24
N ASP A 183 -6.22 -0.34 -15.48
CA ASP A 183 -5.94 0.58 -16.59
C ASP A 183 -6.81 1.84 -16.48
N LEU A 184 -8.10 1.66 -16.20
CA LEU A 184 -9.02 2.76 -15.96
C LEU A 184 -8.67 3.51 -14.66
N TYR A 185 -8.34 2.78 -13.58
CA TYR A 185 -7.88 3.34 -12.32
C TYR A 185 -6.64 4.21 -12.52
N LYS A 186 -5.64 3.71 -13.26
CA LYS A 186 -4.42 4.46 -13.58
C LYS A 186 -4.72 5.77 -14.28
N ARG A 187 -5.56 5.75 -15.31
CA ARG A 187 -5.92 6.97 -16.06
C ARG A 187 -6.68 7.97 -15.21
N VAL A 188 -7.66 7.51 -14.43
CA VAL A 188 -8.38 8.37 -13.48
C VAL A 188 -7.42 9.01 -12.48
N MET A 189 -6.55 8.22 -11.86
CA MET A 189 -5.62 8.72 -10.85
C MET A 189 -4.56 9.66 -11.44
N ILE A 190 -4.11 9.45 -12.69
CA ILE A 190 -3.24 10.41 -13.39
C ILE A 190 -3.94 11.76 -13.55
N THR A 191 -5.21 11.77 -13.99
CA THR A 191 -5.97 13.01 -14.17
C THR A 191 -6.30 13.68 -12.84
N VAL A 192 -6.63 12.91 -11.80
CA VAL A 192 -6.83 13.44 -10.43
C VAL A 192 -5.56 14.11 -9.92
N LYS A 193 -4.40 13.47 -10.13
CA LYS A 193 -3.09 14.04 -9.75
C LYS A 193 -2.76 15.29 -10.56
N SER A 194 -3.00 15.29 -11.87
CA SER A 194 -2.65 16.42 -12.75
C SER A 194 -3.47 17.68 -12.45
N LYS A 195 -4.69 17.53 -11.92
CA LYS A 195 -5.49 18.67 -11.45
C LYS A 195 -4.90 19.36 -10.20
N GLY A 196 -4.05 18.69 -9.43
CA GLY A 196 -3.27 19.28 -8.33
C GLY A 196 -4.07 19.77 -7.12
N ARG A 197 -5.38 19.48 -7.05
CA ARG A 197 -6.28 19.94 -5.97
C ARG A 197 -6.40 18.96 -4.80
N MET A 198 -5.84 17.77 -4.93
CA MET A 198 -5.90 16.71 -3.90
C MET A 198 -4.66 16.70 -3.03
N ASP A 199 -4.84 16.59 -1.71
CA ASP A 199 -3.76 16.31 -0.77
C ASP A 199 -3.13 14.95 -1.11
N GLY A 200 -1.78 14.90 -1.10
CA GLY A 200 -1.02 13.68 -1.24
C GLY A 200 -1.44 12.58 -0.27
N LYS A 201 -1.90 12.92 0.95
CA LYS A 201 -2.41 11.95 1.93
C LYS A 201 -3.65 11.22 1.42
N VAL A 202 -4.59 11.94 0.82
CA VAL A 202 -5.83 11.35 0.28
C VAL A 202 -5.49 10.45 -0.91
N ILE A 203 -4.59 10.89 -1.78
CA ILE A 203 -4.07 10.06 -2.88
C ILE A 203 -3.39 8.79 -2.33
N GLY A 204 -2.57 8.92 -1.28
CA GLY A 204 -1.91 7.79 -0.64
C GLY A 204 -2.90 6.80 -0.04
N GLU A 205 -3.96 7.27 0.61
CA GLU A 205 -5.02 6.42 1.15
C GLU A 205 -5.84 5.74 0.03
N ALA A 206 -6.07 6.44 -1.09
CA ALA A 206 -6.69 5.84 -2.27
C ALA A 206 -5.87 4.67 -2.82
N LEU A 207 -4.56 4.87 -2.99
CA LEU A 207 -3.63 3.83 -3.45
C LEU A 207 -3.53 2.67 -2.46
N LYS A 208 -3.53 2.95 -1.16
CA LYS A 208 -3.55 1.92 -0.10
C LYS A 208 -4.84 1.11 -0.14
N THR A 209 -5.98 1.76 -0.28
CA THR A 209 -7.29 1.08 -0.36
C THR A 209 -7.36 0.21 -1.61
N TYR A 210 -6.87 0.72 -2.75
CA TYR A 210 -6.78 -0.05 -3.99
C TYR A 210 -5.86 -1.27 -3.84
N ALA A 211 -4.68 -1.09 -3.23
CA ALA A 211 -3.73 -2.16 -2.98
C ALA A 211 -4.34 -3.26 -2.11
N VAL A 212 -5.00 -2.92 -0.99
CA VAL A 212 -5.64 -3.89 -0.09
C VAL A 212 -6.77 -4.65 -0.79
N ARG A 213 -7.49 -4.02 -1.73
CA ARG A 213 -8.57 -4.67 -2.46
C ARG A 213 -8.07 -5.67 -3.51
N TRP A 214 -6.98 -5.34 -4.20
CA TRP A 214 -6.55 -6.06 -5.40
C TRP A 214 -5.27 -6.88 -5.24
N LEU A 215 -4.49 -6.66 -4.19
CA LEU A 215 -3.36 -7.52 -3.83
C LEU A 215 -3.79 -8.56 -2.79
N PRO A 216 -3.26 -9.78 -2.86
CA PRO A 216 -3.53 -10.80 -1.86
C PRO A 216 -2.86 -10.44 -0.52
N ASP A 217 -3.44 -10.88 0.60
CA ASP A 217 -2.85 -10.66 1.94
C ASP A 217 -1.52 -11.41 2.14
N SER A 218 -1.36 -12.54 1.43
CA SER A 218 -0.16 -13.37 1.40
C SER A 218 0.10 -13.80 -0.04
N PHE A 219 1.36 -13.70 -0.47
CA PHE A 219 1.78 -14.20 -1.77
C PHE A 219 2.11 -15.69 -1.65
N ASP A 220 1.46 -16.52 -2.46
CA ASP A 220 1.80 -17.94 -2.61
C ASP A 220 2.72 -18.06 -3.83
N GLU A 221 3.87 -18.72 -3.67
CA GLU A 221 4.85 -18.90 -4.73
C GLU A 221 4.35 -19.87 -5.82
N SER A 222 3.26 -20.60 -5.56
CA SER A 222 2.58 -21.50 -6.51
C SER A 222 1.62 -20.79 -7.50
N ILE A 223 1.59 -19.46 -7.52
CA ILE A 223 0.73 -18.67 -8.40
C ILE A 223 1.18 -18.77 -9.87
N SER A 224 0.21 -18.91 -10.78
CA SER A 224 0.43 -18.91 -12.24
C SER A 224 1.19 -17.66 -12.72
N ASP A 225 2.13 -17.84 -13.65
CA ASP A 225 2.92 -16.76 -14.29
C ASP A 225 2.06 -15.58 -14.80
N ALA A 226 0.88 -15.88 -15.35
CA ALA A 226 -0.04 -14.84 -15.83
C ALA A 226 -0.58 -13.95 -14.70
N LEU A 227 -0.81 -14.52 -13.52
CA LEU A 227 -1.29 -13.78 -12.35
C LEU A 227 -0.14 -13.01 -11.71
N THR A 228 1.08 -13.57 -11.69
CA THR A 228 2.30 -12.86 -11.28
C THR A 228 2.54 -11.62 -12.13
N TRP A 229 2.41 -11.72 -13.46
CA TRP A 229 2.51 -10.57 -14.36
C TRP A 229 1.46 -9.50 -14.04
N ARG A 230 0.22 -9.91 -13.76
CA ARG A 230 -0.87 -8.98 -13.39
C ARG A 230 -0.54 -8.23 -12.09
N TYR A 231 -0.02 -8.92 -11.08
CA TYR A 231 0.43 -8.28 -9.85
C TYR A 231 1.64 -7.38 -10.08
N LYS A 232 2.55 -7.76 -11.00
CA LYS A 232 3.72 -6.94 -11.38
C LYS A 232 3.25 -5.60 -11.92
N TYR A 233 2.38 -5.65 -12.93
CA TYR A 233 1.81 -4.46 -13.55
C TYR A 233 1.02 -3.59 -12.57
N LEU A 234 0.27 -4.22 -11.65
CA LEU A 234 -0.48 -3.51 -10.62
C LEU A 234 0.45 -2.75 -9.67
N VAL A 235 1.46 -3.41 -9.12
CA VAL A 235 2.39 -2.79 -8.16
C VAL A 235 3.23 -1.71 -8.85
N GLU A 236 3.72 -1.93 -10.08
CA GLU A 236 4.39 -0.89 -10.88
C GLU A 236 3.50 0.34 -11.08
N THR A 237 2.24 0.11 -11.43
CA THR A 237 1.25 1.18 -11.59
C THR A 237 1.04 1.95 -10.28
N LEU A 238 0.90 1.26 -9.14
CA LEU A 238 0.79 1.91 -7.83
C LEU A 238 2.03 2.75 -7.51
N ILE A 239 3.23 2.24 -7.79
CA ILE A 239 4.50 2.96 -7.58
C ILE A 239 4.54 4.24 -8.44
N CYS A 240 4.15 4.17 -9.72
CA CYS A 240 4.06 5.33 -10.61
C CYS A 240 3.01 6.36 -10.13
N LEU A 241 1.95 5.91 -9.48
CA LEU A 241 0.88 6.75 -8.98
C LEU A 241 1.18 7.39 -7.62
N LEU A 242 2.27 7.01 -6.91
CA LEU A 242 2.63 7.63 -5.63
C LEU A 242 2.70 9.17 -5.71
N PRO A 243 2.22 9.90 -4.68
CA PRO A 243 2.23 11.37 -4.65
C PRO A 243 3.64 11.93 -4.81
N GLN A 244 3.84 13.03 -5.54
CA GLN A 244 5.19 13.60 -5.76
C GLN A 244 5.85 14.07 -4.47
N ASP A 245 5.06 14.56 -3.51
CA ASP A 245 5.54 14.89 -2.17
C ASP A 245 6.03 13.61 -1.46
N LYS A 246 7.35 13.54 -1.28
CA LYS A 246 8.04 12.39 -0.71
C LYS A 246 7.87 12.31 0.82
N ALA A 247 7.49 13.40 1.49
CA ALA A 247 7.40 13.47 2.94
C ALA A 247 5.98 13.19 3.46
N VAL A 248 4.94 13.63 2.75
CA VAL A 248 3.58 13.68 3.33
C VAL A 248 2.62 12.63 2.77
N GLY A 249 2.84 12.13 1.54
CA GLY A 249 1.81 11.43 0.77
C GLY A 249 1.37 10.05 1.27
N CYS A 250 2.28 9.20 1.77
CA CYS A 250 1.97 7.82 2.15
C CYS A 250 2.53 7.46 3.52
N SER A 251 1.90 6.52 4.22
CA SER A 251 2.46 5.97 5.47
C SER A 251 3.65 5.07 5.18
N CYS A 252 4.62 5.04 6.10
CA CYS A 252 5.81 4.20 5.96
C CYS A 252 5.46 2.70 5.92
N SER A 253 4.50 2.26 6.74
CA SER A 253 4.00 0.87 6.72
C SER A 253 3.44 0.47 5.35
N PHE A 254 2.67 1.34 4.69
CA PHE A 254 2.16 1.07 3.35
C PHE A 254 3.30 0.94 2.33
N LEU A 255 4.28 1.85 2.35
CA LEU A 255 5.43 1.80 1.45
C LEU A 255 6.29 0.55 1.68
N LEU A 256 6.51 0.14 2.93
CA LEU A 256 7.23 -1.09 3.28
C LEU A 256 6.47 -2.33 2.81
N LYS A 257 5.15 -2.39 3.01
CA LYS A 257 4.32 -3.48 2.45
C LYS A 257 4.41 -3.52 0.93
N LEU A 258 4.31 -2.37 0.27
CA LEU A 258 4.45 -2.28 -1.18
C LEU A 258 5.84 -2.73 -1.65
N LEU A 259 6.92 -2.39 -0.92
CA LEU A 259 8.27 -2.87 -1.20
C LEU A 259 8.38 -4.39 -1.03
N LYS A 260 7.78 -4.97 0.03
CA LYS A 260 7.73 -6.43 0.22
C LYS A 260 7.08 -7.11 -0.98
N PHE A 261 5.92 -6.63 -1.42
CA PHE A 261 5.23 -7.14 -2.61
C PHE A 261 6.03 -6.91 -3.90
N ALA A 262 6.67 -5.76 -4.06
CA ALA A 262 7.50 -5.45 -5.23
C ALA A 262 8.70 -6.38 -5.34
N ILE A 263 9.32 -6.71 -4.19
CA ILE A 263 10.35 -7.74 -4.12
C ILE A 263 9.72 -9.05 -4.57
N LEU A 264 8.70 -9.56 -3.86
CA LEU A 264 8.04 -10.84 -4.12
C LEU A 264 7.70 -11.08 -5.60
N VAL A 265 7.17 -10.08 -6.29
CA VAL A 265 6.73 -10.20 -7.69
C VAL A 265 7.86 -9.97 -8.71
N GLY A 266 9.05 -9.55 -8.28
CA GLY A 266 10.21 -9.37 -9.16
C GLY A 266 10.13 -8.08 -9.99
N ILE A 267 9.83 -6.96 -9.33
CA ILE A 267 9.87 -5.63 -9.95
C ILE A 267 11.30 -5.15 -10.15
N ASP A 268 11.50 -4.38 -11.21
CA ASP A 268 12.77 -3.80 -11.62
C ASP A 268 13.42 -2.95 -10.51
N ASP A 269 14.75 -2.95 -10.50
CA ASP A 269 15.54 -2.30 -9.44
C ASP A 269 15.32 -0.79 -9.34
N SER A 270 14.99 -0.12 -10.44
CA SER A 270 14.71 1.33 -10.47
C SER A 270 13.47 1.70 -9.63
N ALA A 271 12.40 0.92 -9.73
CA ALA A 271 11.17 1.13 -8.96
C ALA A 271 11.35 0.74 -7.49
N ARG A 272 12.13 -0.32 -7.21
CA ARG A 272 12.53 -0.68 -5.84
C ARG A 272 13.36 0.41 -5.19
N GLU A 273 14.36 0.94 -5.89
CA GLU A 273 15.23 2.02 -5.45
C GLU A 273 14.43 3.28 -5.12
N TYR A 274 13.43 3.61 -5.94
CA TYR A 274 12.51 4.70 -5.69
C TYR A 274 11.70 4.51 -4.39
N LEU A 275 11.20 3.30 -4.13
CA LEU A 275 10.50 2.98 -2.87
C LEU A 275 11.44 3.09 -1.67
N VAL A 276 12.64 2.49 -1.75
CA VAL A 276 13.66 2.56 -0.69
C VAL A 276 13.98 4.00 -0.34
N LYS A 277 14.15 4.88 -1.34
CA LYS A 277 14.39 6.31 -1.12
C LYS A 277 13.26 6.98 -0.36
N ARG A 278 12.00 6.67 -0.69
CA ARG A 278 10.82 7.22 0.02
C ARG A 278 10.69 6.68 1.45
N ILE A 279 10.87 5.38 1.63
CA ILE A 279 10.84 4.72 2.94
C ILE A 279 11.91 5.32 3.86
N SER A 280 13.11 5.56 3.33
CA SER A 280 14.23 6.15 4.08
C SER A 280 13.89 7.52 4.69
N LEU A 281 13.04 8.32 4.03
CA LEU A 281 12.61 9.63 4.55
C LEU A 281 11.61 9.52 5.70
N LYS A 282 10.89 8.40 5.80
CA LYS A 282 9.78 8.19 6.75
C LYS A 282 10.02 7.02 7.70
N LEU A 283 11.25 6.51 7.77
CA LEU A 283 11.58 5.31 8.54
C LEU A 283 11.20 5.43 10.03
N HIS A 284 11.27 6.63 10.59
CA HIS A 284 10.87 6.92 11.97
C HIS A 284 9.39 6.65 12.29
N GLU A 285 8.52 6.52 11.27
CA GLU A 285 7.09 6.18 11.44
C GLU A 285 6.82 4.66 11.38
N ALA A 286 7.83 3.84 11.06
CA ALA A 286 7.65 2.40 10.88
C ALA A 286 7.58 1.63 12.21
N SER A 287 6.93 0.47 12.18
CA SER A 287 6.99 -0.51 13.26
C SER A 287 7.98 -1.62 12.93
N VAL A 288 8.45 -2.34 13.96
CA VAL A 288 9.39 -3.47 13.78
C VAL A 288 8.81 -4.53 12.82
N LYS A 289 7.50 -4.80 12.90
CA LYS A 289 6.80 -5.74 12.00
C LYS A 289 6.87 -5.32 10.53
N ASP A 290 6.90 -4.01 10.27
CA ASP A 290 7.03 -3.50 8.90
C ASP A 290 8.41 -3.80 8.31
N LEU A 291 9.47 -3.88 9.14
CA LEU A 291 10.85 -4.16 8.71
C LEU A 291 11.13 -5.64 8.44
N LEU A 292 10.24 -6.55 8.85
CA LEU A 292 10.37 -7.99 8.60
C LEU A 292 10.14 -8.32 7.11
N ILE A 293 11.12 -8.02 6.26
CA ILE A 293 11.13 -8.31 4.83
C ILE A 293 11.81 -9.68 4.64
N PRO A 294 11.13 -10.69 4.10
CA PRO A 294 11.73 -12.01 3.89
C PRO A 294 12.99 -11.93 3.02
N ALA A 295 14.04 -12.65 3.44
CA ALA A 295 15.24 -12.81 2.62
C ALA A 295 14.94 -13.70 1.42
N ARG A 296 15.75 -13.54 0.37
CA ARG A 296 15.64 -14.34 -0.85
C ARG A 296 16.89 -15.16 -1.09
N PRO A 297 16.77 -16.35 -1.68
CA PRO A 297 17.92 -17.10 -2.15
C PRO A 297 18.85 -16.19 -2.98
N PRO A 298 20.17 -16.20 -2.73
CA PRO A 298 20.93 -17.20 -1.96
C PRO A 298 21.09 -16.92 -0.46
N GLN A 299 20.42 -15.91 0.11
CA GLN A 299 20.50 -15.62 1.55
C GLN A 299 19.79 -16.72 2.35
N ASN A 300 20.46 -17.25 3.39
CA ASN A 300 19.91 -18.26 4.29
C ASN A 300 19.24 -17.67 5.54
N THR A 301 19.30 -16.36 5.73
CA THR A 301 18.63 -15.68 6.83
C THR A 301 17.12 -15.70 6.62
N LEU A 302 16.34 -15.52 7.69
CA LEU A 302 14.88 -15.39 7.61
C LEU A 302 14.48 -14.06 6.97
N TYR A 303 15.25 -13.00 7.21
CA TYR A 303 14.98 -11.64 6.76
C TYR A 303 16.15 -11.03 6.00
N ASP A 304 15.84 -10.10 5.09
CA ASP A 304 16.82 -9.34 4.30
C ASP A 304 17.43 -8.20 5.15
N VAL A 305 18.45 -8.55 5.94
CA VAL A 305 19.13 -7.61 6.84
C VAL A 305 19.90 -6.53 6.06
N GLU A 306 20.45 -6.87 4.90
CA GLU A 306 21.22 -5.95 4.06
C GLU A 306 20.35 -4.83 3.50
N LEU A 307 19.14 -5.16 3.04
CA LEU A 307 18.16 -4.17 2.59
C LEU A 307 17.77 -3.20 3.71
N ILE A 308 17.50 -3.71 4.92
CA ILE A 308 17.16 -2.86 6.06
C ILE A 308 18.35 -1.98 6.45
N GLN A 309 19.57 -2.51 6.46
CA GLN A 309 20.78 -1.73 6.69
C GLN A 309 20.95 -0.60 5.65
N CYS A 310 20.64 -0.88 4.38
CA CYS A 310 20.66 0.12 3.31
C CYS A 310 19.60 1.23 3.54
N ILE A 311 18.37 0.87 3.90
CA ILE A 311 17.30 1.82 4.23
C ILE A 311 17.69 2.69 5.42
N VAL A 312 18.21 2.09 6.50
CA VAL A 312 18.66 2.80 7.70
C VAL A 312 19.81 3.75 7.36
N GLY A 313 20.83 3.28 6.65
CA GLY A 313 21.96 4.13 6.23
C GLY A 313 21.50 5.36 5.45
N ARG A 314 20.59 5.18 4.49
CA ARG A 314 20.01 6.28 3.71
C ARG A 314 19.17 7.23 4.56
N SER A 315 18.40 6.72 5.51
CA SER A 315 17.58 7.57 6.41
C SER A 315 18.47 8.52 7.23
N LEU A 316 19.60 8.03 7.70
CA LEU A 316 20.54 8.80 8.51
C LEU A 316 21.32 9.83 7.69
N MET A 317 21.63 9.53 6.42
CA MET A 317 22.26 10.51 5.52
C MET A 317 21.33 11.69 5.20
N HIS A 318 20.03 11.46 5.05
CA HIS A 318 19.06 12.54 4.82
C HIS A 318 18.88 13.43 6.05
N GLY A 319 18.98 12.87 7.26
CA GLY A 319 18.99 13.65 8.50
C GLY A 319 20.14 14.66 8.56
N LYS A 320 21.34 14.24 8.15
CA LYS A 320 22.54 15.11 8.14
C LYS A 320 22.47 16.24 7.12
N TYR A 321 21.99 15.97 5.89
CA TYR A 321 21.91 16.98 4.84
C TYR A 321 20.91 18.10 5.18
N ASN A 322 19.77 17.76 5.80
CA ASN A 322 18.80 18.76 6.25
C ASN A 322 19.36 19.64 7.39
N GLN A 323 20.26 19.11 8.21
CA GLN A 323 20.93 19.83 9.28
C GLN A 323 21.87 20.91 8.72
N ASP A 324 22.69 20.58 7.72
CA ASP A 324 23.63 21.53 7.09
C ASP A 324 22.93 22.66 6.32
N VAL A 325 21.74 22.41 5.76
CA VAL A 325 20.96 23.42 5.02
C VAL A 325 20.16 24.32 5.96
N LYS A 326 19.57 23.77 7.03
CA LYS A 326 18.72 24.54 7.97
C LYS A 326 19.49 25.33 9.03
N HIS A 327 20.77 25.04 9.27
CA HIS A 327 21.61 25.85 10.15
C HIS A 327 21.84 27.30 9.67
N LYS A 328 21.30 27.68 8.49
CA LYS A 328 21.32 29.06 7.99
C LYS A 328 20.03 29.85 8.23
N GLU A 329 18.91 29.23 8.57
CA GLU A 329 17.61 29.91 8.68
C GLU A 329 16.82 29.42 9.90
N ASN A 330 16.81 30.24 10.96
CA ASN A 330 16.00 30.18 12.19
C ASN A 330 16.41 29.19 13.30
N GLY A 331 16.80 29.77 14.43
CA GLY A 331 17.14 29.10 15.67
C GLY A 331 15.94 28.57 16.47
N ASP A 332 16.23 27.49 17.18
CA ASP A 332 15.68 27.06 18.47
C ASP A 332 14.42 26.17 18.55
N PHE A 333 13.58 26.03 17.51
CA PHE A 333 12.41 25.11 17.59
C PHE A 333 12.49 23.82 16.74
N ILE A 334 13.41 23.74 15.76
CA ILE A 334 13.50 22.60 14.81
C ILE A 334 14.35 21.44 15.36
N LEU A 335 15.30 21.71 16.25
CA LEU A 335 16.25 20.71 16.77
C LEU A 335 15.57 19.58 17.58
N GLY A 336 14.47 19.87 18.28
CA GLY A 336 13.75 18.88 19.09
C GLY A 336 13.02 17.82 18.26
N HIS A 337 12.44 18.19 17.12
CA HIS A 337 11.71 17.27 16.25
C HIS A 337 12.66 16.30 15.54
N GLU A 338 13.82 16.78 15.08
CA GLU A 338 14.83 15.96 14.41
C GLU A 338 15.56 15.03 15.39
N HIS A 339 15.73 15.43 16.65
CA HIS A 339 16.23 14.53 17.69
C HIS A 339 15.23 13.41 18.00
N GLY A 340 13.93 13.74 18.04
CA GLY A 340 12.86 12.76 18.22
C GLY A 340 12.79 11.71 17.11
N THR A 341 12.90 12.12 15.83
CA THR A 341 12.90 11.17 14.71
C THR A 341 14.12 10.25 14.74
N LEU A 342 15.30 10.79 15.07
CA LEU A 342 16.53 10.01 15.18
C LEU A 342 16.45 8.98 16.32
N MET A 343 15.91 9.37 17.47
CA MET A 343 15.68 8.45 18.59
C MET A 343 14.67 7.36 18.25
N ASN A 344 13.62 7.67 17.49
CA ASN A 344 12.65 6.68 17.03
C ASN A 344 13.30 5.66 16.08
N ILE A 345 14.18 6.10 15.18
CA ILE A 345 14.95 5.18 14.32
C ILE A 345 15.87 4.29 15.17
N GLY A 346 16.56 4.83 16.17
CA GLY A 346 17.38 4.06 17.10
C GLY A 346 16.59 2.96 17.81
N LYS A 347 15.43 3.31 18.39
CA LYS A 347 14.52 2.35 19.04
C LYS A 347 13.98 1.30 18.07
N LEU A 348 13.62 1.71 16.86
CA LEU A 348 13.13 0.82 15.81
C LEU A 348 14.18 -0.22 15.42
N VAL A 349 15.42 0.20 15.21
CA VAL A 349 16.52 -0.70 14.84
C VAL A 349 16.92 -1.60 16.00
N ASP A 350 16.90 -1.13 17.25
CA ASP A 350 17.13 -1.99 18.42
C ASP A 350 16.04 -3.06 18.56
N GLY A 351 14.77 -2.69 18.32
CA GLY A 351 13.66 -3.64 18.26
C GLY A 351 13.82 -4.64 17.12
N TYR A 352 14.23 -4.21 15.93
CA TYR A 352 14.49 -5.10 14.80
C TYR A 352 15.68 -6.03 15.06
N LEU A 353 16.77 -5.53 15.65
CA LEU A 353 17.92 -6.34 16.09
C LEU A 353 17.49 -7.44 17.05
N ALA A 354 16.56 -7.15 17.97
CA ALA A 354 16.02 -8.14 18.90
C ALA A 354 15.18 -9.23 18.20
N GLU A 355 14.44 -8.88 17.14
CA GLU A 355 13.68 -9.87 16.36
C GLU A 355 14.59 -10.76 15.50
N ILE A 356 15.55 -10.16 14.78
CA ILE A 356 16.46 -10.95 13.94
C ILE A 356 17.46 -11.78 14.76
N ALA A 357 17.70 -11.43 16.03
CA ALA A 357 18.59 -12.20 16.91
C ALA A 357 18.12 -13.64 17.13
N TYR A 358 16.84 -13.94 16.93
CA TYR A 358 16.29 -15.30 16.97
C TYR A 358 16.67 -16.17 15.76
N ASP A 359 17.21 -15.57 14.69
CA ASP A 359 17.63 -16.32 13.50
C ASP A 359 18.99 -16.98 13.73
N PRO A 360 19.09 -18.33 13.71
CA PRO A 360 20.36 -19.04 13.88
C PRO A 360 21.36 -18.78 12.74
N ASN A 361 20.89 -18.38 11.56
CA ASN A 361 21.74 -18.08 10.41
C ASN A 361 22.26 -16.63 10.42
N LEU A 362 21.85 -15.81 11.40
CA LEU A 362 22.29 -14.42 11.49
C LEU A 362 23.78 -14.32 11.87
N THR A 363 24.58 -13.77 10.96
CA THR A 363 26.00 -13.57 11.21
C THR A 363 26.28 -12.42 12.19
N ILE A 364 27.38 -12.54 12.92
CA ILE A 364 27.86 -11.50 13.84
C ILE A 364 28.17 -10.21 13.10
N CYS A 365 28.70 -10.29 11.87
CA CYS A 365 29.02 -9.11 11.06
C CYS A 365 27.75 -8.32 10.75
N SER A 366 26.70 -8.98 10.24
CA SER A 366 25.42 -8.32 9.94
C SER A 366 24.81 -7.66 11.18
N PHE A 367 24.82 -8.33 12.34
CA PHE A 367 24.34 -7.76 13.60
C PHE A 367 25.14 -6.52 14.03
N VAL A 368 26.48 -6.64 14.00
CA VAL A 368 27.40 -5.57 14.39
C VAL A 368 27.30 -4.36 13.46
N ASP A 369 27.26 -4.59 12.15
CA ASP A 369 27.27 -3.53 11.14
C ASP A 369 25.94 -2.77 11.13
N LEU A 370 24.80 -3.46 11.27
CA LEU A 370 23.52 -2.82 11.46
C LEU A 370 23.48 -2.01 12.77
N SER A 371 23.97 -2.58 13.87
CA SER A 371 24.02 -1.86 15.15
C SER A 371 24.90 -0.62 15.12
N ARG A 372 26.05 -0.67 14.43
CA ARG A 372 26.98 0.47 14.27
C ARG A 372 26.52 1.52 13.28
N SER A 373 25.59 1.18 12.39
CA SER A 373 25.00 2.16 11.46
C SER A 373 24.27 3.28 12.22
N ILE A 374 23.79 3.01 13.44
CA ILE A 374 23.04 3.95 14.27
C ILE A 374 23.99 4.86 15.07
N PRO A 375 23.86 6.19 14.97
CA PRO A 375 24.70 7.12 15.71
C PRO A 375 24.39 7.10 17.22
N VAL A 376 25.38 7.46 18.03
CA VAL A 376 25.29 7.48 19.51
C VAL A 376 24.16 8.41 20.00
N SER A 377 23.85 9.49 19.27
CA SER A 377 22.76 10.42 19.57
C SER A 377 21.36 9.82 19.38
N ALA A 378 21.21 8.76 18.58
CA ALA A 378 19.94 8.03 18.44
C ALA A 378 19.65 7.09 19.62
N ARG A 379 20.68 6.75 20.41
CA ARG A 379 20.62 5.81 21.54
C ARG A 379 21.04 6.49 22.85
N PRO A 380 20.17 7.31 23.46
CA PRO A 380 20.42 7.83 24.81
C PRO A 380 20.33 6.72 25.88
N ILE A 381 19.48 5.70 25.65
CA ILE A 381 19.30 4.53 26.51
C ILE A 381 19.65 3.28 25.70
N HIS A 382 20.37 2.34 26.30
CA HIS A 382 20.87 1.13 25.63
C HIS A 382 20.11 -0.16 25.98
N ASP A 383 19.01 -0.09 26.74
CA ASP A 383 18.22 -1.25 27.17
C ASP A 383 17.73 -2.12 25.99
N GLY A 384 17.26 -1.48 24.91
CA GLY A 384 16.80 -2.18 23.70
C GLY A 384 17.94 -2.95 23.03
N LEU A 385 19.09 -2.28 22.86
CA LEU A 385 20.31 -2.91 22.34
C LEU A 385 20.81 -4.04 23.26
N TYR A 386 20.78 -3.85 24.58
CA TYR A 386 21.12 -4.89 25.56
C TYR A 386 20.21 -6.11 25.41
N LYS A 387 18.89 -5.91 25.31
CA LYS A 387 17.92 -6.99 25.08
C LYS A 387 18.23 -7.75 23.80
N ALA A 388 18.54 -7.05 22.70
CA ALA A 388 18.91 -7.69 21.44
C ALA A 388 20.20 -8.53 21.57
N ILE A 389 21.21 -8.02 22.29
CA ILE A 389 22.46 -8.76 22.55
C ILE A 389 22.20 -9.97 23.44
N ASP A 390 21.39 -9.85 24.49
CA ASP A 390 21.02 -10.96 25.36
C ASP A 390 20.31 -12.09 24.60
N ILE A 391 19.33 -11.74 23.75
CA ILE A 391 18.67 -12.71 22.87
C ILE A 391 19.69 -13.37 21.93
N TYR A 392 20.56 -12.59 21.29
CA TYR A 392 21.57 -13.14 20.38
C TYR A 392 22.52 -14.12 21.11
N LEU A 393 22.96 -13.79 22.32
CA LEU A 393 23.82 -14.67 23.12
C LEU A 393 23.13 -15.97 23.53
N LYS A 394 21.80 -15.95 23.74
CA LYS A 394 20.99 -17.12 24.09
C LYS A 394 20.79 -18.06 22.90
N GLU A 395 20.54 -17.51 21.72
CA GLU A 395 20.27 -18.28 20.50
C GLU A 395 21.57 -18.76 19.81
N HIS A 396 22.67 -18.03 19.99
CA HIS A 396 23.98 -18.32 19.38
C HIS A 396 25.00 -18.81 20.42
N LEU A 397 24.77 -20.00 20.99
CA LEU A 397 25.63 -20.55 22.05
C LEU A 397 27.05 -20.90 21.60
N SER A 398 27.29 -21.08 20.30
CA SER A 398 28.56 -21.46 19.69
C SER A 398 29.58 -20.31 19.58
N LEU A 399 29.25 -19.10 20.05
CA LEU A 399 30.11 -17.93 19.97
C LEU A 399 31.41 -18.06 20.78
N THR A 400 32.53 -17.71 20.15
CA THR A 400 33.84 -17.63 20.79
C THR A 400 33.91 -16.48 21.80
N LYS A 401 34.87 -16.52 22.73
CA LYS A 401 35.09 -15.43 23.70
C LYS A 401 35.37 -14.08 23.02
N ALA A 402 36.05 -14.08 21.87
CA ALA A 402 36.35 -12.87 21.10
C ALA A 402 35.07 -12.28 20.47
N GLU A 403 34.19 -13.13 19.97
CA GLU A 403 32.90 -12.74 19.39
C GLU A 403 31.93 -12.22 20.46
N LYS A 404 31.84 -12.90 21.61
CA LYS A 404 31.09 -12.39 22.77
C LYS A 404 31.59 -11.02 23.22
N LYS A 405 32.91 -10.80 23.22
CA LYS A 405 33.50 -9.48 23.48
C LYS A 405 33.12 -8.45 22.40
N LYS A 406 33.15 -8.83 21.12
CA LYS A 406 32.81 -7.96 20.00
C LYS A 406 31.36 -7.49 20.06
N ILE A 407 30.41 -8.39 20.33
CA ILE A 407 28.99 -8.06 20.38
C ILE A 407 28.61 -7.31 21.67
N CYS A 408 29.14 -7.71 22.83
CA CYS A 408 28.89 -7.01 24.09
C CYS A 408 29.52 -5.61 24.10
N GLY A 409 30.61 -5.40 23.35
CA GLY A 409 31.24 -4.08 23.20
C GLY A 409 30.40 -3.05 22.43
N LEU A 410 29.24 -3.43 21.88
CA LEU A 410 28.31 -2.50 21.23
C LEU A 410 27.50 -1.68 22.24
N MET A 411 27.28 -2.22 23.45
CA MET A 411 26.51 -1.52 24.48
C MET A 411 27.41 -0.63 25.35
N ASP A 412 26.92 0.56 25.68
CA ASP A 412 27.50 1.40 26.73
C ASP A 412 26.73 1.13 28.02
N VAL A 413 27.37 0.43 28.95
CA VAL A 413 26.78 0.04 30.24
C VAL A 413 26.34 1.25 31.08
N LYS A 414 26.90 2.45 30.84
CA LYS A 414 26.49 3.69 31.52
C LYS A 414 25.09 4.15 31.13
N LYS A 415 24.62 3.74 29.95
CA LYS A 415 23.33 4.10 29.37
C LYS A 415 22.23 3.08 29.66
N LEU A 416 22.49 2.12 30.55
CA LEU A 416 21.50 1.14 30.99
C LEU A 416 20.67 1.69 32.14
N THR A 417 19.37 1.42 32.11
CA THR A 417 18.48 1.67 33.25
C THR A 417 18.81 0.74 34.41
N THR A 418 18.29 1.03 35.61
CA THR A 418 18.46 0.17 36.80
C THR A 418 18.03 -1.26 36.54
N ASP A 419 16.91 -1.43 35.85
CA ASP A 419 16.30 -2.72 35.60
C ASP A 419 17.14 -3.51 34.58
N ALA A 420 17.65 -2.84 33.54
CA ALA A 420 18.57 -3.46 32.58
C ALA A 420 19.92 -3.80 33.23
N SER A 421 20.46 -2.93 34.10
CA SER A 421 21.70 -3.19 34.85
C SER A 421 21.58 -4.40 35.77
N THR A 422 20.49 -4.51 36.53
CA THR A 422 20.27 -5.64 37.45
C THR A 422 20.14 -6.97 36.69
N HIS A 423 19.41 -6.98 35.57
CA HIS A 423 19.35 -8.16 34.70
C HIS A 423 20.73 -8.50 34.10
N ALA A 424 21.49 -7.50 33.64
CA ALA A 424 22.84 -7.70 33.12
C ALA A 424 23.83 -8.20 34.17
N ALA A 425 23.71 -7.77 35.42
CA ALA A 425 24.54 -8.26 36.52
C ALA A 425 24.33 -9.75 36.83
N GLN A 426 23.13 -10.27 36.55
CA GLN A 426 22.75 -11.67 36.77
C GLN A 426 22.95 -12.56 35.53
N ASN A 427 23.38 -11.98 34.40
CA ASN A 427 23.47 -12.70 33.14
C ASN A 427 24.81 -13.43 32.98
N GLU A 428 24.77 -14.76 33.11
CA GLU A 428 25.95 -15.65 33.02
C GLU A 428 26.56 -15.73 31.61
N LEU A 429 25.82 -15.34 30.56
CA LEU A 429 26.32 -15.38 29.18
C LEU A 429 27.22 -14.19 28.84
N LEU A 430 27.19 -13.13 29.66
CA LEU A 430 28.02 -11.95 29.47
C LEU A 430 29.48 -12.21 29.91
N PRO A 431 30.47 -11.63 29.23
CA PRO A 431 31.85 -11.65 29.72
C PRO A 431 31.96 -10.99 31.10
N LEU A 432 32.71 -11.60 32.03
CA LEU A 432 32.91 -11.10 33.40
C LEU A 432 33.30 -9.62 33.45
N ARG A 433 34.13 -9.15 32.51
CA ARG A 433 34.53 -7.74 32.41
C ARG A 433 33.32 -6.80 32.25
N VAL A 434 32.31 -7.19 31.49
CA VAL A 434 31.10 -6.40 31.26
C VAL A 434 30.25 -6.38 32.54
N VAL A 435 30.06 -7.54 33.18
CA VAL A 435 29.32 -7.67 34.45
C VAL A 435 29.92 -6.77 35.53
N VAL A 436 31.25 -6.76 35.69
CA VAL A 436 31.95 -5.88 36.65
C VAL A 436 31.72 -4.40 36.31
N GLN A 437 31.75 -4.02 35.03
CA GLN A 437 31.47 -2.64 34.63
C GLN A 437 30.01 -2.23 34.94
N VAL A 438 29.05 -3.12 34.73
CA VAL A 438 27.64 -2.89 35.09
C VAL A 438 27.49 -2.63 36.58
N LEU A 439 28.04 -3.51 37.43
CA LEU A 439 28.00 -3.36 38.89
C LEU A 439 28.66 -2.07 39.37
N PHE A 440 29.79 -1.70 38.75
CA PHE A 440 30.49 -0.45 39.07
C PHE A 440 29.61 0.78 38.81
N PHE A 441 28.98 0.89 37.62
CA PHE A 441 28.12 2.04 37.32
C PHE A 441 26.82 2.04 38.11
N GLU A 442 26.31 0.87 38.50
CA GLU A 442 25.19 0.76 39.43
C GLU A 442 25.56 1.34 40.81
N GLN A 443 26.73 0.99 41.34
CA GLN A 443 27.23 1.52 42.62
C GLN A 443 27.45 3.03 42.57
N VAL A 444 28.01 3.55 41.48
CA VAL A 444 28.18 5.00 41.28
C VAL A 444 26.82 5.71 41.28
N ARG A 445 25.82 5.19 40.56
CA ARG A 445 24.47 5.77 40.53
C ARG A 445 23.78 5.71 41.89
N ALA A 446 23.94 4.63 42.64
CA ALA A 446 23.42 4.50 44.00
C ALA A 446 24.05 5.54 44.95
N ALA A 447 25.38 5.73 44.88
CA ALA A 447 26.09 6.73 45.68
C ALA A 447 25.67 8.18 45.34
N SER A 448 25.48 8.49 44.06
CA SER A 448 24.98 9.82 43.64
C SER A 448 23.52 10.08 44.05
N GLY A 449 22.65 9.07 44.01
CA GLY A 449 21.26 9.18 44.49
C GLY A 449 21.19 9.45 45.99
N VAL A 450 22.06 8.81 46.78
CA VAL A 450 22.18 9.06 48.22
C VAL A 450 22.73 10.46 48.51
N HIS A 451 23.71 10.95 47.74
CA HIS A 451 24.21 12.32 47.88
C HIS A 451 23.18 13.40 47.52
N ALA A 452 22.33 13.17 46.51
CA ALA A 452 21.24 14.11 46.16
C ALA A 452 20.16 14.20 47.26
N LEU A 453 19.90 13.10 47.97
CA LEU A 453 19.00 13.07 49.13
C LEU A 453 19.64 13.68 50.39
N ASN A 454 20.95 13.54 50.57
CA ASN A 454 21.66 14.07 51.75
C ASN A 454 21.91 15.59 51.67
N ASN A 455 22.00 16.16 50.46
CA ASN A 455 22.19 17.60 50.26
C ASN A 455 20.91 18.43 50.51
N ASN A 456 19.73 17.80 50.53
CA ASN A 456 18.48 18.47 50.94
C ASN A 456 18.25 18.47 52.45
N ALA A 457 19.17 17.90 53.25
CA ALA A 457 19.01 17.75 54.70
C ALA A 457 20.13 18.37 55.55
N ARG A 458 21.15 19.01 54.94
CA ARG A 458 22.26 19.62 55.69
C ARG A 458 22.77 20.89 55.03
N ASP A 459 21.99 21.96 55.18
CA ASP A 459 22.54 23.32 55.18
C ASP A 459 22.44 23.89 56.59
N THR A 460 23.42 23.57 57.45
CA THR A 460 23.96 24.52 58.43
C THR A 460 25.31 24.03 58.96
N SER A 461 26.33 24.90 58.87
CA SER A 461 27.57 24.97 59.66
C SER A 461 28.86 24.36 59.09
N ASN A 462 29.70 25.24 58.54
CA ASN A 462 31.14 25.43 58.77
C ASN A 462 32.08 24.21 58.87
N SER A 463 33.10 24.16 58.00
CA SER A 463 34.49 24.50 58.38
C SER A 463 35.50 24.18 57.26
N THR A 464 36.32 25.17 56.98
CA THR A 464 37.66 25.15 56.37
C THR A 464 38.59 24.06 56.92
N THR A 465 39.42 23.45 56.07
CA THR A 465 40.90 23.67 55.95
C THR A 465 41.59 22.51 55.21
N ASN A 466 42.37 22.89 54.18
CA ASN A 466 43.77 22.51 53.89
C ASN A 466 44.15 21.04 53.62
N THR A 467 44.78 20.84 52.44
CA THR A 467 46.18 20.38 52.21
C THR A 467 46.26 18.86 52.04
N ASP A 468 47.02 18.27 51.14
CA ASP A 468 47.94 18.72 50.10
C ASP A 468 48.28 17.46 49.25
N GLU A 469 48.99 17.68 48.15
CA GLU A 469 49.87 16.74 47.42
C GLU A 469 49.21 15.68 46.50
N GLU A 470 49.23 15.83 45.17
CA GLU A 470 50.40 15.74 44.23
C GLU A 470 50.75 14.26 43.95
N TRP A 471 50.58 13.70 42.75
CA TRP A 471 51.38 13.89 41.53
C TRP A 471 50.63 13.25 40.32
N GLU A 472 50.18 14.02 39.33
CA GLU A 472 50.81 14.34 38.03
C GLU A 472 51.08 13.15 37.06
N LYS A 473 50.35 13.10 35.93
CA LYS A 473 50.70 13.53 34.54
C LYS A 473 51.52 12.47 33.78
N THR A 474 51.22 12.15 32.52
CA THR A 474 51.18 13.03 31.32
C THR A 474 50.13 12.55 30.31
N ALA A 475 49.24 13.41 29.80
CA ALA A 475 49.37 14.39 28.68
C ALA A 475 49.38 13.71 27.29
N ALA A 476 48.67 14.13 26.24
CA ALA A 476 47.93 15.34 25.90
C ALA A 476 46.80 14.92 24.91
N ASP A 477 45.71 15.63 24.63
CA ASP A 477 45.66 17.01 24.13
C ASP A 477 44.18 17.50 24.11
N GLY A 478 43.98 18.82 24.18
CA GLY A 478 42.71 19.45 23.77
C GLY A 478 41.86 20.12 24.84
N ASN A 479 42.37 21.17 25.49
CA ASN A 479 41.55 22.13 26.23
C ASN A 479 41.59 23.50 25.53
N LYS A 480 40.43 23.99 25.06
CA LYS A 480 40.17 25.41 24.70
C LYS A 480 38.68 25.57 24.34
N SER A 481 37.85 26.05 25.27
CA SER A 481 36.78 27.05 24.97
C SER A 481 35.89 27.46 26.16
N LEU A 482 36.19 27.16 27.42
CA LEU A 482 35.39 27.66 28.55
C LEU A 482 36.07 28.79 29.31
N MET A 483 36.10 29.96 28.67
CA MET A 483 36.21 31.22 29.40
C MET A 483 35.60 32.36 28.57
N LYS A 484 34.26 32.39 28.49
CA LYS A 484 33.55 33.63 28.21
C LYS A 484 32.12 33.52 28.74
N GLN A 485 31.77 34.52 29.54
CA GLN A 485 30.42 34.90 29.97
C GLN A 485 29.92 34.29 31.29
N MET A 486 30.51 34.76 32.39
CA MET A 486 29.73 35.22 33.54
C MET A 486 29.77 36.75 33.55
N SER A 487 28.62 37.40 33.35
CA SER A 487 28.29 38.70 33.97
C SER A 487 26.91 39.19 33.52
N ARG A 488 25.91 39.12 34.41
CA ARG A 488 25.15 40.27 34.95
C ARG A 488 23.89 39.85 35.73
N THR A 489 24.01 39.92 37.05
CA THR A 489 23.13 40.61 38.03
C THR A 489 21.60 40.63 37.87
N LYS A 490 20.93 39.98 38.85
CA LYS A 490 19.82 40.42 39.75
C LYS A 490 18.72 41.36 39.20
N ILE A 491 17.44 41.02 39.48
CA ILE A 491 16.54 41.76 40.40
C ILE A 491 15.13 41.10 40.51
N LYS A 492 14.72 40.95 41.79
CA LYS A 492 13.40 40.95 42.48
C LYS A 492 12.35 39.82 42.36
N ASP A 493 11.99 39.38 43.57
CA ASP A 493 10.82 38.66 44.05
C ASP A 493 9.48 39.32 43.68
N GLU A 494 8.40 38.53 43.57
CA GLU A 494 7.26 38.56 44.51
C GLU A 494 6.26 37.41 44.27
N ASP A 495 5.54 37.08 45.34
CA ASP A 495 4.75 35.89 45.68
C ASP A 495 3.49 35.58 44.84
N PHE A 496 2.97 34.35 44.95
CA PHE A 496 1.66 34.01 45.57
C PHE A 496 1.25 32.53 45.33
N GLN A 497 1.34 31.74 46.42
CA GLN A 497 0.35 30.81 47.00
C GLN A 497 -0.55 29.84 46.16
N THR A 498 -0.48 28.55 46.57
CA THR A 498 -1.60 27.61 46.92
C THR A 498 -2.52 27.09 45.79
N ASN A 499 -3.04 25.86 45.71
CA ASN A 499 -3.25 24.70 46.62
C ASN A 499 -3.51 23.41 45.80
N GLY A 500 -3.37 22.24 46.47
CA GLY A 500 -4.13 20.96 46.38
C GLY A 500 -4.54 20.38 45.01
N GLU A 501 -4.58 19.07 44.76
CA GLU A 501 -4.86 17.93 45.64
C GLU A 501 -4.27 16.64 45.04
N LEU A 502 -3.83 15.76 45.94
CA LEU A 502 -3.58 14.34 45.70
C LEU A 502 -4.90 13.57 45.60
N LEU A 503 -4.96 12.53 44.75
CA LEU A 503 -5.62 11.28 45.12
C LEU A 503 -4.99 10.07 44.40
N LYS A 504 -4.56 9.12 45.24
CA LYS A 504 -3.88 7.84 44.97
C LYS A 504 -4.88 6.70 44.69
N LYS A 505 -4.28 5.57 44.27
CA LYS A 505 -4.64 4.13 44.50
C LYS A 505 -5.34 3.46 43.33
N ASN A 506 -5.19 2.15 43.09
CA ASN A 506 -4.18 1.11 43.37
C ASN A 506 -4.68 -0.17 42.66
N SER A 507 -3.72 -1.00 42.24
CA SER A 507 -3.68 -2.46 42.04
C SER A 507 -4.91 -3.38 42.24
N LYS A 508 -4.99 -4.41 41.36
CA LYS A 508 -5.03 -5.89 41.61
C LYS A 508 -5.60 -6.63 40.38
N SER A 509 -4.83 -7.47 39.66
CA SER A 509 -4.60 -8.93 39.80
C SER A 509 -5.84 -9.84 39.68
N THR A 510 -5.89 -10.76 38.69
CA THR A 510 -5.91 -12.25 38.83
C THR A 510 -6.19 -12.96 37.48
N LYS A 511 -5.71 -14.21 37.39
CA LYS A 511 -5.51 -15.14 36.26
C LYS A 511 -6.76 -15.94 35.78
N ASN A 512 -6.51 -16.71 34.71
CA ASN A 512 -7.18 -17.91 34.15
C ASN A 512 -8.04 -17.59 32.90
N GLY A 513 -8.04 -18.33 31.79
CA GLY A 513 -7.49 -19.63 31.40
C GLY A 513 -8.45 -20.27 30.38
N ALA A 514 -7.92 -20.97 29.36
CA ALA A 514 -8.56 -21.93 28.45
C ALA A 514 -9.07 -21.49 27.04
N GLN A 515 -8.35 -22.03 26.04
CA GLN A 515 -8.82 -22.86 24.89
C GLN A 515 -9.72 -22.27 23.76
N LEU A 516 -9.04 -21.95 22.65
CA LEU A 516 -9.25 -22.40 21.25
C LEU A 516 -10.67 -22.83 20.80
N LEU A 517 -11.17 -22.21 19.72
CA LEU A 517 -11.32 -22.81 18.36
C LEU A 517 -11.75 -21.71 17.33
N PRO A 518 -11.46 -21.87 16.02
CA PRO A 518 -11.49 -20.78 15.04
C PRO A 518 -12.79 -20.70 14.24
N SER A 519 -13.38 -19.51 14.11
CA SER A 519 -14.54 -19.27 13.25
C SER A 519 -14.13 -18.75 11.87
N ARG A 520 -14.54 -19.50 10.85
CA ARG A 520 -14.42 -19.24 9.42
C ARG A 520 -15.60 -18.38 8.94
N SER A 521 -15.34 -17.40 8.06
CA SER A 521 -16.35 -16.85 7.12
C SER A 521 -15.63 -16.07 6.01
N LYS A 522 -15.35 -16.70 4.86
CA LYS A 522 -16.16 -16.77 3.63
C LYS A 522 -16.14 -15.48 2.78
N ARG A 523 -15.23 -15.47 1.79
CA ARG A 523 -15.32 -14.68 0.55
C ARG A 523 -16.35 -15.37 -0.36
N ILE A 524 -17.29 -14.62 -0.91
CA ILE A 524 -18.18 -15.04 -2.01
C ILE A 524 -17.82 -14.12 -3.17
N PHE A 525 -17.15 -14.64 -4.20
CA PHE A 525 -17.25 -14.25 -5.61
C PHE A 525 -16.34 -15.17 -6.43
N ASP A 526 -16.77 -16.42 -6.61
CA ASP A 526 -16.28 -17.30 -7.67
C ASP A 526 -17.47 -17.71 -8.53
N ARG A 527 -17.61 -17.05 -9.69
CA ARG A 527 -18.30 -17.53 -10.89
C ARG A 527 -18.38 -16.38 -11.89
N LEU A 528 -17.28 -16.12 -12.58
CA LEU A 528 -17.31 -15.41 -13.88
C LEU A 528 -16.01 -15.56 -14.66
N TRP A 529 -15.40 -16.75 -14.67
CA TRP A 529 -14.36 -17.11 -15.65
C TRP A 529 -14.43 -18.61 -15.94
N VAL A 530 -15.27 -19.00 -16.90
CA VAL A 530 -15.15 -20.28 -17.61
C VAL A 530 -14.83 -19.92 -19.05
N VAL A 531 -13.55 -19.92 -19.37
CA VAL A 531 -13.06 -19.94 -20.75
C VAL A 531 -12.65 -21.36 -21.04
N GLY A 532 -13.37 -21.97 -21.99
CA GLY A 532 -13.15 -23.33 -22.42
C GLY A 532 -11.76 -23.56 -22.99
N ARG A 533 -11.23 -24.75 -22.73
CA ARG A 533 -10.26 -25.38 -23.60
C ARG A 533 -10.41 -26.89 -23.44
N GLY A 534 -10.88 -27.53 -24.50
CA GLY A 534 -10.91 -28.98 -24.61
C GLY A 534 -9.51 -29.50 -24.87
N HIS A 535 -9.15 -30.59 -24.20
CA HIS A 535 -8.32 -31.67 -24.73
C HIS A 535 -8.46 -32.86 -23.77
N VAL A 536 -8.98 -33.98 -24.27
CA VAL A 536 -9.10 -35.26 -23.54
C VAL A 536 -8.53 -36.35 -24.44
N GLU A 537 -7.44 -36.97 -24.01
CA GLU A 537 -7.07 -38.34 -24.39
C GLU A 537 -6.40 -39.02 -23.18
N ASN A 538 -7.09 -39.98 -22.54
CA ASN A 538 -6.65 -41.37 -22.46
C ASN A 538 -7.55 -42.24 -21.56
N ARG A 539 -8.25 -43.16 -22.25
CA ARG A 539 -8.39 -44.61 -22.02
C ARG A 539 -8.75 -45.20 -20.63
N SER A 540 -9.94 -45.82 -20.67
CA SER A 540 -10.35 -47.18 -20.24
C SER A 540 -10.59 -47.50 -18.76
N SER A 541 -11.83 -47.85 -18.44
CA SER A 541 -12.23 -49.25 -18.14
C SER A 541 -13.76 -49.38 -18.03
N GLU A 542 -14.22 -50.62 -18.21
CA GLU A 542 -15.53 -51.10 -18.63
C GLU A 542 -16.59 -51.10 -17.51
N THR A 543 -17.88 -51.03 -17.86
CA THR A 543 -18.91 -52.06 -17.55
C THR A 543 -20.35 -51.59 -17.87
N SER A 544 -20.95 -52.30 -18.82
CA SER A 544 -22.32 -52.81 -18.94
C SER A 544 -23.54 -52.09 -18.32
N GLY A 545 -24.54 -51.81 -19.16
CA GLY A 545 -25.95 -51.64 -18.75
C GLY A 545 -26.85 -51.08 -19.86
N SER A 546 -27.64 -51.95 -20.48
CA SER A 546 -28.71 -51.67 -21.48
C SER A 546 -29.77 -50.66 -20.95
N SER A 547 -30.69 -50.05 -21.70
CA SER A 547 -31.42 -50.45 -22.90
C SER A 547 -32.34 -49.31 -23.38
N GLN A 548 -32.53 -49.23 -24.70
CA GLN A 548 -33.76 -48.92 -25.44
C GLN A 548 -34.35 -47.49 -25.51
N SER A 549 -34.27 -46.95 -26.73
CA SER A 549 -35.28 -46.14 -27.41
C SER A 549 -35.91 -46.95 -28.57
N PRO A 550 -37.11 -46.61 -29.07
CA PRO A 550 -37.63 -47.14 -30.34
C PRO A 550 -37.82 -46.03 -31.42
N THR A 551 -37.27 -46.23 -32.63
CA THR A 551 -37.94 -46.53 -33.96
C THR A 551 -38.54 -45.32 -34.68
N GLY A 552 -38.46 -45.07 -35.99
CA GLY A 552 -37.98 -45.73 -37.25
C GLY A 552 -37.81 -44.62 -38.33
N ASP A 553 -37.47 -44.77 -39.61
CA ASP A 553 -37.45 -45.89 -40.57
C ASP A 553 -36.46 -45.63 -41.75
N ALA A 554 -35.95 -46.74 -42.30
CA ALA A 554 -35.27 -47.04 -43.59
C ALA A 554 -35.56 -46.16 -44.85
N SER A 555 -34.59 -45.71 -45.69
CA SER A 555 -33.73 -46.39 -46.73
C SER A 555 -34.28 -46.31 -48.18
N PRO A 556 -33.54 -46.60 -49.30
CA PRO A 556 -32.08 -46.55 -49.63
C PRO A 556 -31.73 -46.12 -51.11
N LEU A 557 -30.46 -46.39 -51.55
CA LEU A 557 -29.87 -46.61 -52.92
C LEU A 557 -29.17 -45.37 -53.59
N VAL A 558 -27.96 -45.37 -54.23
CA VAL A 558 -27.06 -46.35 -54.92
C VAL A 558 -25.57 -45.84 -54.99
N HIS A 559 -24.61 -46.79 -55.10
CA HIS A 559 -23.19 -46.79 -55.58
C HIS A 559 -22.71 -45.69 -56.60
N LEU A 560 -21.40 -45.34 -56.79
CA LEU A 560 -20.20 -46.10 -57.24
C LEU A 560 -18.97 -45.12 -57.19
N GLN A 561 -17.82 -45.35 -56.53
CA GLN A 561 -16.55 -46.01 -56.93
C GLN A 561 -15.78 -45.45 -58.18
N ASP A 562 -14.59 -44.85 -57.96
CA ASP A 562 -13.26 -45.08 -58.62
C ASP A 562 -12.28 -43.93 -58.29
N LYS A 563 -11.10 -44.07 -57.64
CA LYS A 563 -9.80 -44.76 -57.85
C LYS A 563 -8.79 -44.05 -58.79
N VAL A 564 -7.54 -43.99 -58.30
CA VAL A 564 -6.24 -43.68 -58.97
C VAL A 564 -5.89 -42.18 -59.13
N GLY A 565 -4.70 -41.65 -58.83
CA GLY A 565 -3.42 -42.19 -58.39
C GLY A 565 -2.40 -41.05 -58.16
N ILE A 566 -1.44 -41.29 -57.27
CA ILE A 566 -0.19 -40.54 -56.96
C ILE A 566 0.83 -40.86 -58.09
N PRO A 567 1.73 -39.96 -58.57
CA PRO A 567 2.85 -39.47 -57.75
C PRO A 567 3.49 -38.08 -58.00
N SER A 568 4.12 -37.59 -56.92
CA SER A 568 5.28 -36.68 -56.80
C SER A 568 6.43 -37.07 -57.77
N PRO A 569 7.51 -36.28 -58.08
CA PRO A 569 8.12 -35.22 -57.25
C PRO A 569 8.76 -34.01 -58.01
N ARG A 570 9.15 -32.96 -57.27
CA ARG A 570 10.53 -32.44 -57.18
C ARG A 570 10.65 -31.03 -56.60
N GLU A 571 11.68 -30.92 -55.77
CA GLU A 571 12.34 -29.73 -55.26
C GLU A 571 12.65 -28.67 -56.34
N ARG A 572 12.62 -27.39 -55.94
CA ARG A 572 13.78 -26.50 -56.07
C ARG A 572 13.58 -25.14 -55.40
N VAL A 573 14.58 -24.80 -54.59
CA VAL A 573 15.13 -23.49 -54.19
C VAL A 573 14.27 -22.61 -53.28
#